data_AF-A0A535XE10-F1
#
_entry.id   AF-A0A535XE10-F1
#
_cell.length_a   1.000
_cell.length_b   1.000
_cell.length_c   1.000
_cell.angle_alpha   90.00
_cell.angle_beta   90.00
_cell.angle_gamma   90.00
#
_symmetry.space_group_name_H-M   'P 1'
#
loop_
_entity.id
_entity.type
_entity.pdbx_description
1 polymer ?
#
loop_
_entity_poly.entity_id
_entity_poly.type
_entity_poly.pdbx_seq_one_letter_code
_entity_poly.pdbx_strand_id
1 'polypeptide(L)'
;MRRIVVAAIAVVLVVATSLLLARAHASAPEEAPVVEEPTAPPRTPDPVVFVDVSGAVAHPGVYRLPAGARVLDALLAAGGMTGDADLAALNKAAPLRDGMRIFVPRPGEAVPAGSVGSDAEQKIDINHATAAELEGLPGIGPSTAARIVRSRAARPFAKIDELQTRGLVTPRVFADIRDQVTTR
;
A
#
# COMPACT_ATOMS: atom_id res chain seq x y z
N MET A 1 -11.58 -45.88 84.70
CA MET A 1 -12.36 -45.78 83.45
C MET A 1 -12.63 -44.33 83.02
N ARG A 2 -13.16 -43.44 83.89
CA ARG A 2 -13.45 -42.02 83.54
C ARG A 2 -12.29 -41.21 82.94
N ARG A 3 -11.05 -41.38 83.44
CA ARG A 3 -9.86 -40.67 82.93
C ARG A 3 -9.44 -41.06 81.51
N ILE A 4 -9.67 -42.32 81.12
CA ILE A 4 -9.32 -42.85 79.80
C ILE A 4 -10.34 -42.35 78.75
N VAL A 5 -11.63 -42.27 79.14
CA VAL A 5 -12.69 -41.73 78.27
C VAL A 5 -12.49 -40.24 77.99
N VAL A 6 -12.08 -39.45 78.99
CA VAL A 6 -11.79 -38.01 78.82
C VAL A 6 -10.58 -37.78 77.90
N ALA A 7 -9.52 -38.58 78.03
CA ALA A 7 -8.35 -38.49 77.17
C ALA A 7 -8.67 -38.84 75.70
N ALA A 8 -9.49 -39.87 75.46
CA ALA A 8 -9.91 -40.26 74.12
C ALA A 8 -10.76 -39.18 73.43
N ILE A 9 -11.68 -38.54 74.15
CA ILE A 9 -12.52 -37.44 73.62
C ILE A 9 -11.66 -36.21 73.29
N ALA A 10 -10.66 -35.90 74.11
CA ALA A 10 -9.74 -34.78 73.85
C ALA A 10 -8.91 -35.01 72.57
N VAL A 11 -8.41 -36.23 72.35
CA VAL A 11 -7.66 -36.57 71.12
C VAL A 11 -8.56 -36.50 69.89
N VAL A 12 -9.80 -36.99 69.97
CA VAL A 12 -10.76 -36.90 68.85
C VAL A 12 -11.11 -35.45 68.55
N LEU A 13 -11.28 -34.59 69.57
CA LEU A 13 -11.52 -33.16 69.37
C LEU A 13 -10.33 -32.47 68.71
N VAL A 14 -9.10 -32.78 69.12
CA VAL A 14 -7.87 -32.21 68.52
C VAL A 14 -7.68 -32.67 67.08
N VAL A 15 -7.93 -33.94 66.78
CA VAL A 15 -7.85 -34.48 65.41
C VAL A 15 -8.97 -33.91 64.54
N ALA A 16 -10.19 -33.76 65.05
CA ALA A 16 -11.29 -33.14 64.34
C ALA A 16 -11.06 -31.64 64.09
N THR A 17 -10.55 -30.90 65.07
CA THR A 17 -10.17 -29.49 64.87
C THR A 17 -8.97 -29.36 63.92
N SER A 18 -7.98 -30.24 64.00
CA SER A 18 -6.85 -30.29 63.07
C SER A 18 -7.31 -30.56 61.63
N LEU A 19 -8.24 -31.51 61.42
CA LEU A 19 -8.82 -31.81 60.12
C LEU A 19 -9.71 -30.67 59.59
N LEU A 20 -10.44 -29.97 60.47
CA LEU A 20 -11.25 -28.80 60.11
C LEU A 20 -10.39 -27.59 59.74
N LEU A 21 -9.28 -27.36 60.46
CA LEU A 21 -8.30 -26.33 60.15
C LEU A 21 -7.57 -26.62 58.82
N ALA A 22 -7.24 -27.89 58.56
CA ALA A 22 -6.62 -28.32 57.31
C ALA A 22 -7.57 -28.19 56.10
N ARG A 23 -8.87 -28.43 56.29
CA ARG A 23 -9.90 -28.21 55.25
C ARG A 23 -10.17 -26.73 54.99
N ALA A 24 -10.08 -25.87 56.00
CA ALA A 24 -10.23 -24.43 55.83
C ALA A 24 -9.04 -23.76 55.11
N HIS A 25 -7.85 -24.41 55.14
CA HIS A 25 -6.68 -23.99 54.35
C HIS A 25 -6.64 -24.54 52.92
N ALA A 26 -7.55 -25.45 52.57
CA ALA A 26 -7.63 -26.01 51.24
C ALA A 26 -8.70 -25.26 50.42
N SER A 27 -8.23 -24.43 49.49
CA SER A 27 -8.95 -23.77 48.39
C SER A 27 -9.24 -22.28 48.57
N ALA A 28 -8.20 -21.46 48.42
CA ALA A 28 -8.32 -20.32 47.52
C ALA A 28 -7.63 -20.74 46.21
N PRO A 29 -8.28 -20.65 45.04
CA PRO A 29 -7.55 -20.75 43.79
C PRO A 29 -6.53 -19.62 43.77
N GLU A 30 -5.25 -19.97 43.67
CA GLU A 30 -4.20 -19.00 43.39
C GLU A 30 -4.48 -18.43 42.00
N GLU A 31 -5.06 -17.23 41.97
CA GLU A 31 -5.22 -16.43 40.78
C GLU A 31 -3.82 -16.18 40.23
N ALA A 32 -3.42 -16.97 39.23
CA ALA A 32 -2.23 -16.72 38.47
C ALA A 32 -2.30 -15.26 37.97
N PRO A 33 -1.21 -14.49 38.05
CA PRO A 33 -1.23 -13.14 37.50
C PRO A 33 -1.56 -13.28 36.01
N VAL A 34 -2.71 -12.75 35.62
CA VAL A 34 -3.04 -12.53 34.22
C VAL A 34 -1.98 -11.54 33.75
N VAL A 35 -0.95 -12.07 33.09
CA VAL A 35 -0.09 -11.25 32.26
C VAL A 35 -1.02 -10.76 31.15
N GLU A 36 -1.52 -9.53 31.31
CA GLU A 36 -2.10 -8.79 30.21
C GLU A 36 -1.02 -8.71 29.13
N GLU A 37 -1.05 -9.67 28.20
CA GLU A 37 -0.32 -9.56 26.95
C GLU A 37 -0.79 -8.24 26.33
N PRO A 38 0.12 -7.28 26.05
CA PRO A 38 -0.27 -6.02 25.47
C PRO A 38 -1.05 -6.32 24.20
N THR A 39 -2.37 -6.08 24.24
CA THR A 39 -3.21 -6.23 23.07
C THR A 39 -2.71 -5.19 22.08
N ALA A 40 -1.87 -5.62 21.14
CA ALA A 40 -1.39 -4.77 20.08
C ALA A 40 -2.64 -4.13 19.43
N PRO A 41 -2.64 -2.81 19.20
CA PRO A 41 -3.76 -2.18 18.52
C PRO A 41 -4.02 -2.93 17.20
N PRO A 42 -5.29 -3.05 16.76
CA PRO A 42 -5.59 -3.70 15.49
C PRO A 42 -4.74 -3.04 14.41
N ARG A 43 -3.79 -3.80 13.84
CA ARG A 43 -2.97 -3.30 12.74
C ARG A 43 -3.89 -3.11 11.56
N THR A 44 -4.16 -1.86 11.21
CA THR A 44 -4.79 -1.54 9.94
C THR A 44 -3.90 -2.15 8.85
N PRO A 45 -4.43 -2.99 7.95
CA PRO A 45 -3.60 -3.53 6.87
C PRO A 45 -3.02 -2.38 6.06
N ASP A 46 -1.71 -2.46 5.78
CA ASP A 46 -1.06 -1.46 4.94
C ASP A 46 -1.77 -1.37 3.59
N PRO A 47 -1.99 -0.16 3.06
CA PRO A 47 -2.61 0.02 1.75
C PRO A 47 -1.80 -0.73 0.69
N VAL A 48 -2.50 -1.42 -0.21
CA VAL A 48 -1.91 -2.20 -1.30
C VAL A 48 -2.44 -1.75 -2.66
N VAL A 49 -1.67 -2.06 -3.70
CA VAL A 49 -2.04 -1.86 -5.11
C VAL A 49 -1.97 -3.18 -5.86
N PHE A 50 -2.86 -3.37 -6.82
CA PHE A 50 -2.85 -4.48 -7.76
C PHE A 50 -2.34 -4.00 -9.11
N VAL A 51 -1.36 -4.70 -9.67
CA VAL A 51 -0.76 -4.39 -10.97
C VAL A 51 -0.70 -5.61 -11.86
N ASP A 52 -1.03 -5.46 -13.14
CA ASP A 52 -0.92 -6.52 -14.15
C ASP A 52 0.44 -6.46 -14.83
N VAL A 53 1.26 -7.51 -14.74
CA VAL A 53 2.58 -7.59 -15.36
C VAL A 53 2.55 -8.60 -16.50
N SER A 54 2.93 -8.16 -17.70
CA SER A 54 2.88 -8.97 -18.92
C SER A 54 4.12 -8.75 -19.81
N GLY A 55 4.35 -9.64 -20.78
CA GLY A 55 5.48 -9.55 -21.71
C GLY A 55 6.68 -10.42 -21.31
N ALA A 56 7.88 -9.91 -21.54
CA ALA A 56 9.18 -10.56 -21.31
C ALA A 56 9.56 -10.61 -19.81
N VAL A 57 8.77 -11.32 -19.01
CA VAL A 57 9.00 -11.60 -17.57
C VAL A 57 8.86 -13.08 -17.27
N ALA A 58 9.47 -13.56 -16.19
CA ALA A 58 9.45 -14.98 -15.83
C ALA A 58 8.05 -15.50 -15.51
N HIS A 59 7.25 -14.72 -14.76
CA HIS A 59 5.90 -15.09 -14.37
C HIS A 59 4.94 -13.92 -14.65
N PRO A 60 4.29 -13.86 -15.83
CA PRO A 60 3.23 -12.90 -16.09
C PRO A 60 2.03 -13.11 -15.16
N GLY A 61 1.36 -12.02 -14.76
CA GLY A 61 0.17 -12.09 -13.92
C GLY A 61 -0.10 -10.82 -13.11
N VAL A 62 -1.14 -10.88 -12.26
CA VAL A 62 -1.51 -9.78 -11.37
C VAL A 62 -0.83 -9.91 -10.02
N TYR A 63 -0.17 -8.84 -9.58
CA TYR A 63 0.61 -8.79 -8.35
C TYR A 63 0.02 -7.82 -7.34
N ARG A 64 -0.01 -8.24 -6.07
CA ARG A 64 -0.41 -7.43 -4.93
C ARG A 64 0.84 -6.88 -4.24
N LEU A 65 1.02 -5.56 -4.28
CA LEU A 65 2.21 -4.87 -3.78
C LEU A 65 1.82 -3.79 -2.76
N PRO A 66 2.72 -3.40 -1.84
CA PRO A 66 2.46 -2.29 -0.94
C PRO A 66 2.29 -0.99 -1.72
N ALA A 67 1.42 -0.09 -1.24
CA ALA A 67 1.30 1.24 -1.79
C ALA A 67 2.65 1.98 -1.70
N GLY A 68 3.01 2.68 -2.78
CA GLY A 68 4.32 3.33 -2.92
C GLY A 68 5.40 2.45 -3.58
N ALA A 69 5.09 1.18 -3.87
CA ALA A 69 5.95 0.32 -4.70
C ALA A 69 6.20 0.93 -6.09
N ARG A 70 7.29 0.52 -6.72
CA ARG A 70 7.75 0.96 -8.04
C ARG A 70 7.69 -0.16 -9.07
N VAL A 71 7.81 0.18 -10.35
CA VAL A 71 7.87 -0.78 -11.46
C VAL A 71 8.90 -1.89 -11.21
N LEU A 72 10.07 -1.54 -10.67
CA LEU A 72 11.09 -2.53 -10.29
C LEU A 72 10.56 -3.60 -9.32
N ASP A 73 9.77 -3.22 -8.33
CA ASP A 73 9.24 -4.14 -7.32
C ASP A 73 8.25 -5.13 -7.95
N ALA A 74 7.42 -4.66 -8.89
CA ALA A 74 6.53 -5.53 -9.66
C ALA A 74 7.28 -6.51 -10.55
N LEU A 75 8.37 -6.07 -11.18
CA LEU A 75 9.20 -6.94 -12.01
C LEU A 75 9.92 -8.00 -11.17
N LEU A 76 10.42 -7.64 -9.98
CA LEU A 76 11.01 -8.60 -9.05
C LEU A 76 9.96 -9.60 -8.55
N ALA A 77 8.76 -9.15 -8.23
CA ALA A 77 7.65 -10.03 -7.85
C ALA A 77 7.25 -10.99 -8.99
N ALA A 78 7.38 -10.55 -10.24
CA ALA A 78 7.20 -11.38 -11.44
C ALA A 78 8.36 -12.36 -11.72
N GLY A 79 9.34 -12.48 -10.82
CA GLY A 79 10.52 -13.33 -11.00
C GLY A 79 11.59 -12.74 -11.92
N GLY A 80 11.52 -11.44 -12.17
CA GLY A 80 12.45 -10.71 -13.03
C GLY A 80 12.05 -10.73 -14.51
N MET A 81 12.80 -9.93 -15.27
CA MET A 81 12.71 -9.86 -16.74
C MET A 81 13.44 -11.06 -17.36
N THR A 82 12.96 -11.54 -18.50
CA THR A 82 13.66 -12.57 -19.29
C THR A 82 14.84 -11.95 -20.06
N GLY A 83 15.78 -12.78 -20.54
CA GLY A 83 16.99 -12.29 -21.22
C GLY A 83 16.76 -11.60 -22.57
N ASP A 84 15.56 -11.72 -23.13
CA ASP A 84 15.09 -11.08 -24.36
C ASP A 84 14.26 -9.80 -24.09
N ALA A 85 14.17 -9.33 -22.85
CA ALA A 85 13.48 -8.09 -22.50
C ALA A 85 14.29 -6.85 -22.91
N ASP A 86 13.60 -5.81 -23.39
CA ASP A 86 14.19 -4.48 -23.61
C ASP A 86 14.18 -3.68 -22.30
N LEU A 87 15.34 -3.62 -21.65
CA LEU A 87 15.55 -2.93 -20.38
C LEU A 87 15.45 -1.41 -20.49
N ALA A 88 15.63 -0.84 -21.69
CA ALA A 88 15.63 0.60 -21.91
C ALA A 88 14.21 1.16 -22.08
N ALA A 89 13.25 0.31 -22.43
CA ALA A 89 11.87 0.70 -22.68
C ALA A 89 11.07 1.05 -21.40
N LEU A 90 11.56 0.69 -20.22
CA LEU A 90 10.82 0.81 -18.96
C LEU A 90 11.46 1.80 -17.98
N ASN A 91 10.66 2.74 -17.47
CA ASN A 91 11.01 3.52 -16.30
C ASN A 91 10.82 2.68 -15.02
N LYS A 92 11.83 1.89 -14.67
CA LYS A 92 11.86 1.03 -13.47
C LYS A 92 11.63 1.78 -12.15
N ALA A 93 11.88 3.09 -12.14
CA ALA A 93 11.73 3.95 -10.97
C ALA A 93 10.32 4.53 -10.82
N ALA A 94 9.44 4.37 -11.82
CA ALA A 94 8.10 4.93 -11.79
C ALA A 94 7.27 4.32 -10.63
N PRO A 95 6.50 5.15 -9.91
CA PRO A 95 5.62 4.68 -8.84
C PRO A 95 4.43 3.92 -9.43
N LEU A 96 3.99 2.88 -8.72
CA LEU A 96 2.82 2.10 -9.10
C LEU A 96 1.54 2.76 -8.63
N ARG A 97 0.48 2.55 -9.41
CA ARG A 97 -0.90 2.89 -9.08
C ARG A 97 -1.75 1.63 -9.14
N ASP A 98 -2.82 1.61 -8.36
CA ASP A 98 -3.78 0.51 -8.42
C ASP A 98 -4.41 0.41 -9.82
N GLY A 99 -4.53 -0.82 -10.32
CA GLY A 99 -5.03 -1.12 -11.66
C GLY A 99 -4.04 -0.85 -12.80
N MET A 100 -2.78 -0.53 -12.51
CA MET A 100 -1.75 -0.27 -13.53
C MET A 100 -1.34 -1.56 -14.26
N ARG A 101 -1.06 -1.45 -15.56
CA ARG A 101 -0.52 -2.55 -16.38
C ARG A 101 0.89 -2.25 -16.85
N ILE A 102 1.82 -3.15 -16.51
CA ILE A 102 3.22 -3.11 -16.92
C ILE A 102 3.39 -4.12 -18.06
N PHE A 103 3.87 -3.65 -19.20
CA PHE A 103 4.24 -4.52 -20.30
C PHE A 103 5.75 -4.44 -20.49
N VAL A 104 6.41 -5.59 -20.49
CA VAL A 104 7.85 -5.70 -20.74
C VAL A 104 8.05 -6.09 -22.20
N PRO A 105 8.42 -5.15 -23.09
CA PRO A 105 8.61 -5.46 -24.50
C PRO A 105 9.91 -6.23 -24.72
N ARG A 106 9.97 -6.94 -25.85
CA ARG A 106 11.23 -7.37 -26.46
C ARG A 106 11.78 -6.27 -27.38
N PRO A 107 13.07 -6.28 -27.73
CA PRO A 107 13.64 -5.34 -28.70
C PRO A 107 12.84 -5.33 -30.01
N GLY A 108 12.33 -4.15 -30.39
CA GLY A 108 11.53 -3.96 -31.61
C GLY A 108 10.05 -4.37 -31.51
N GLU A 109 9.58 -4.79 -30.33
CA GLU A 109 8.17 -5.09 -30.08
C GLU A 109 7.41 -3.80 -29.73
N ALA A 110 6.26 -3.58 -30.38
CA ALA A 110 5.42 -2.43 -30.08
C ALA A 110 4.74 -2.60 -28.71
N VAL A 111 4.83 -1.58 -27.86
CA VAL A 111 4.18 -1.60 -26.54
C VAL A 111 2.68 -1.33 -26.69
N PRO A 112 1.79 -2.19 -26.14
CA PRO A 112 0.35 -1.97 -26.17
C PRO A 112 -0.03 -0.63 -25.53
N ALA A 113 -0.96 0.09 -26.15
CA ALA A 113 -1.47 1.35 -25.64
C ALA A 113 -2.00 1.18 -24.20
N GLY A 114 -1.54 2.03 -23.29
CA GLY A 114 -1.93 2.00 -21.88
C GLY A 114 -1.07 1.09 -20.99
N SER A 115 0.05 0.56 -21.49
CA SER A 115 1.06 -0.11 -20.67
C SER A 115 2.23 0.81 -20.35
N VAL A 116 2.81 0.62 -19.15
CA VAL A 116 4.08 1.23 -18.74
C VAL A 116 5.16 0.84 -19.74
N GLY A 117 5.74 1.84 -20.43
CA GLY A 117 6.71 1.66 -21.53
C GLY A 117 6.20 2.05 -22.92
N SER A 118 4.91 2.38 -23.07
CA SER A 118 4.42 3.02 -24.30
C SER A 118 4.81 4.50 -24.30
N ASP A 119 5.17 5.10 -25.46
CA ASP A 119 5.36 6.56 -25.58
C ASP A 119 4.11 7.35 -25.14
N ALA A 120 2.95 6.69 -25.07
CA ALA A 120 1.72 7.22 -24.50
C ALA A 120 1.77 7.43 -22.96
N GLU A 121 2.82 6.95 -22.30
CA GLU A 121 3.13 7.17 -20.88
C GLU A 121 4.21 8.23 -20.66
N GLN A 122 4.93 8.65 -21.71
CA GLN A 122 5.75 9.86 -21.65
C GLN A 122 4.89 11.13 -21.61
N LYS A 123 3.61 11.03 -22.03
CA LYS A 123 2.69 12.16 -21.99
C LYS A 123 2.25 12.45 -20.56
N ILE A 124 2.44 13.69 -20.15
CA ILE A 124 2.06 14.20 -18.83
C ILE A 124 0.53 14.28 -18.76
N ASP A 125 -0.06 13.55 -17.83
CA ASP A 125 -1.49 13.60 -17.58
C ASP A 125 -1.85 14.85 -16.78
N ILE A 126 -2.59 15.78 -17.40
CA ILE A 126 -2.87 17.08 -16.80
C ILE A 126 -3.80 17.01 -15.58
N ASN A 127 -4.58 15.93 -15.44
CA ASN A 127 -5.46 15.73 -14.29
C ASN A 127 -4.70 15.19 -13.06
N HIS A 128 -3.59 14.50 -13.27
CA HIS A 128 -2.86 13.81 -12.20
C HIS A 128 -1.42 14.29 -11.97
N ALA A 129 -0.83 15.02 -12.92
CA ALA A 129 0.56 15.48 -12.84
C ALA A 129 0.81 16.41 -11.65
N THR A 130 1.98 16.35 -11.04
CA THR A 130 2.42 17.31 -10.03
C THR A 130 2.70 18.69 -10.64
N ALA A 131 2.75 19.73 -9.82
CA ALA A 131 3.12 21.06 -10.30
C ALA A 131 4.52 21.06 -10.95
N ALA A 132 5.48 20.35 -10.33
CA ALA A 132 6.84 20.22 -10.85
C ALA A 132 6.90 19.49 -12.21
N GLU A 133 6.07 18.46 -12.41
CA GLU A 133 5.97 17.78 -13.71
C GLU A 133 5.41 18.72 -14.79
N LEU A 134 4.40 19.53 -14.46
CA LEU A 134 3.84 20.52 -15.38
C LEU A 134 4.86 21.62 -15.73
N GLU A 135 5.70 22.04 -14.78
CA GLU A 135 6.77 23.02 -15.01
C GLU A 135 7.88 22.51 -15.94
N GLY A 136 7.99 21.19 -16.13
CA GLY A 136 8.89 20.60 -17.12
C GLY A 136 8.46 20.84 -18.56
N LEU A 137 7.23 21.30 -18.80
CA LEU A 137 6.71 21.55 -20.14
C LEU A 137 7.20 22.91 -20.69
N PRO A 138 7.55 22.98 -21.98
CA PRO A 138 8.00 24.23 -22.59
C PRO A 138 6.92 25.33 -22.46
N GLY A 139 7.31 26.46 -21.87
CA GLY A 139 6.43 27.61 -21.68
C GLY A 139 5.46 27.51 -20.49
N ILE A 140 5.55 26.47 -19.66
CA ILE A 140 4.81 26.36 -18.40
C ILE A 140 5.73 26.71 -17.23
N GLY A 141 5.51 27.86 -16.60
CA GLY A 141 6.19 28.24 -15.35
C GLY A 141 5.36 27.93 -14.10
N PRO A 142 5.92 28.16 -12.89
CA PRO A 142 5.27 27.84 -11.62
C PRO A 142 3.86 28.42 -11.46
N SER A 143 3.65 29.66 -11.93
CA SER A 143 2.34 30.32 -11.90
C SER A 143 1.31 29.60 -12.78
N THR A 144 1.71 29.19 -13.99
CA THR A 144 0.83 28.46 -14.91
C THR A 144 0.53 27.06 -14.41
N ALA A 145 1.54 26.33 -13.90
CA ALA A 145 1.37 25.03 -13.28
C ALA A 145 0.39 25.10 -12.10
N ALA A 146 0.57 26.07 -11.18
CA ALA A 146 -0.35 26.28 -10.07
C ALA A 146 -1.79 26.57 -10.52
N ARG A 147 -1.97 27.34 -11.60
CA ARG A 147 -3.29 27.60 -12.19
C ARG A 147 -3.93 26.35 -12.78
N ILE A 148 -3.16 25.48 -13.43
CA ILE A 148 -3.65 24.19 -13.96
C ILE A 148 -4.11 23.30 -12.80
N VAL A 149 -3.29 23.16 -11.75
CA VAL A 149 -3.61 22.37 -10.55
C VAL A 149 -4.87 22.90 -9.85
N ARG A 150 -4.99 24.22 -9.70
CA ARG A 150 -6.20 24.84 -9.14
C ARG A 150 -7.43 24.63 -10.03
N SER A 151 -7.27 24.73 -11.35
CA SER A 151 -8.38 24.59 -12.31
C SER A 151 -8.95 23.17 -12.30
N ARG A 152 -8.09 22.13 -12.31
CA ARG A 152 -8.55 20.73 -12.24
C ARG A 152 -9.20 20.38 -10.91
N ALA A 153 -8.74 20.97 -9.81
CA ALA A 153 -9.35 20.76 -8.48
C ALA A 153 -10.79 21.31 -8.42
N ALA A 154 -11.07 22.40 -9.15
CA ALA A 154 -12.42 22.93 -9.27
C ALA A 154 -13.27 22.14 -10.29
N ARG A 155 -12.68 21.78 -11.44
CA ARG A 155 -13.33 20.98 -12.49
C ARG A 155 -12.27 20.24 -13.30
N PRO A 156 -12.26 18.89 -13.33
CA PRO A 156 -11.33 18.12 -14.15
C PRO A 156 -11.36 18.52 -15.62
N PHE A 157 -10.27 18.29 -16.34
CA PHE A 157 -10.22 18.50 -17.78
C PHE A 157 -10.77 17.27 -18.50
N ALA A 158 -11.78 17.46 -19.36
CA ALA A 158 -12.31 16.38 -20.19
C ALA A 158 -11.54 16.25 -21.51
N LYS A 159 -10.92 17.34 -21.99
CA LYS A 159 -10.09 17.38 -23.19
C LYS A 159 -8.88 18.27 -22.99
N ILE A 160 -7.78 17.96 -23.70
CA ILE A 160 -6.54 18.76 -23.67
C ILE A 160 -6.75 20.21 -24.11
N ASP A 161 -7.65 20.46 -25.06
CA ASP A 161 -7.97 21.79 -25.59
C ASP A 161 -8.52 22.74 -24.50
N GLU A 162 -9.02 22.19 -23.39
CA GLU A 162 -9.50 22.98 -22.27
C GLU A 162 -8.41 23.79 -21.57
N LEU A 163 -7.13 23.42 -21.74
CA LEU A 163 -6.01 24.26 -21.32
C LEU A 163 -6.05 25.63 -22.02
N GLN A 164 -6.41 25.64 -23.30
CA GLN A 164 -6.52 26.87 -24.08
C GLN A 164 -7.88 27.54 -23.89
N THR A 165 -9.00 26.81 -23.93
CA THR A 165 -10.34 27.43 -23.85
C THR A 165 -10.64 28.04 -22.48
N ARG A 166 -10.04 27.50 -21.40
CA ARG A 166 -10.10 28.10 -20.06
C ARG A 166 -9.06 29.21 -19.85
N GLY A 167 -8.28 29.55 -20.87
CA GLY A 167 -7.25 30.59 -20.83
C GLY A 167 -6.06 30.25 -19.93
N LEU A 168 -5.78 28.97 -19.67
CA LEU A 168 -4.65 28.55 -18.83
C LEU A 168 -3.32 28.73 -19.54
N VAL A 169 -3.29 28.44 -20.84
CA VAL A 169 -2.13 28.59 -21.71
C VAL A 169 -2.46 29.44 -22.94
N THR A 170 -1.45 30.03 -23.55
CA THR A 170 -1.62 30.73 -24.83
C THR A 170 -1.71 29.72 -25.99
N PRO A 171 -2.28 30.08 -27.15
CA PRO A 171 -2.33 29.19 -28.31
C PRO A 171 -0.95 28.69 -28.74
N ARG A 172 0.09 29.54 -28.61
CA ARG A 172 1.47 29.19 -28.90
C ARG A 172 1.99 28.11 -27.94
N VAL A 173 1.87 28.35 -26.63
CA VAL A 173 2.29 27.37 -25.60
C VAL A 173 1.52 26.06 -25.75
N PHE A 174 0.22 26.12 -26.05
CA PHE A 174 -0.59 24.93 -26.29
C PHE A 174 -0.06 24.09 -27.47
N ALA A 175 0.31 24.74 -28.58
CA ALA A 175 0.87 24.06 -29.74
C ALA A 175 2.20 23.36 -29.43
N ASP A 176 3.01 23.91 -28.52
CA ASP A 176 4.31 23.32 -28.13
C ASP A 176 4.16 22.11 -27.19
N ILE A 177 3.07 22.06 -26.40
CA ILE A 177 2.86 21.03 -25.37
C ILE A 177 1.83 19.96 -25.74
N ARG A 178 0.96 20.19 -26.74
CA ARG A 178 -0.19 19.33 -27.07
C ARG A 178 0.17 17.85 -27.28
N ASP A 179 1.37 17.57 -27.80
CA ASP A 179 1.80 16.20 -28.07
C ASP A 179 2.46 15.55 -26.85
N GLN A 180 2.80 16.33 -25.82
CA GLN A 180 3.42 15.91 -24.57
C GLN A 180 2.42 15.77 -23.42
N VAL A 181 1.15 16.10 -23.63
CA VAL A 181 0.13 16.06 -22.57
C VAL A 181 -1.05 15.16 -22.94
N THR A 182 -1.75 14.65 -21.93
CA THR A 182 -2.98 13.86 -22.07
C THR A 182 -3.98 14.19 -20.97
N THR A 183 -5.24 13.80 -21.15
CA THR A 183 -6.29 13.83 -20.12
C THR A 183 -6.73 12.40 -19.86
N ARG A 184 -6.30 11.81 -18.75
CA ARG A 184 -6.83 10.53 -18.25
C ARG A 184 -7.55 10.72 -16.92
#